data_AF-A0A9P0PZ60-F1
#
_entry.id   AF-A0A9P0PZ60-F1
#
_cell.length_a   1.000
_cell.length_b   1.000
_cell.length_c   1.000
_cell.angle_alpha   90.00
_cell.angle_beta   90.00
_cell.angle_gamma   90.00
#
_symmetry.space_group_name_H-M   'P 1'
#
loop_
_entity.id
_entity.type
_entity.pdbx_description
1 polymer ?
#
loop_
_entity_poly.entity_id
_entity_poly.type
_entity_poly.pdbx_seq_one_letter_code
_entity_poly.pdbx_strand_id
1 'polypeptide(L)'
;MSSLTSFCLIPVFSKDEELVYQSYRPPWLPYPILLFQQIIVGSLCTLGAMLPVDFLFMSIVTLTTVQYKILNVELRQLFDIEDTAQRKQLLKKKIGEYVRHHAYLYDYVKRINNTFSPSLLVFLVIVLLSMCMEMYRTSTQSNLSVCIRPLLYTSFGLFQFFICYCAYSQALINEANNVYMNIYLSEWQESIRPAKSAIMIIAMAQKEIEITAGGIANIDLKTGLATLKTMISYCMFLRTIAQIDNT
;
A
#
# COMPACT_ATOMS: atom_id res chain seq x y z
N MET A 1 -9.97 7.31 4.78
CA MET A 1 -10.22 8.76 4.96
C MET A 1 -11.15 9.34 3.90
N SER A 2 -11.18 8.82 2.66
CA SER A 2 -12.14 9.23 1.61
C SER A 2 -13.62 9.01 1.96
N SER A 3 -13.91 7.99 2.77
CA SER A 3 -15.25 7.71 3.30
C SER A 3 -15.66 8.69 4.40
N LEU A 4 -14.78 9.01 5.35
CA LEU A 4 -15.04 9.97 6.43
C LEU A 4 -15.34 11.38 5.92
N THR A 5 -14.64 11.84 4.88
CA THR A 5 -14.93 13.13 4.25
C THR A 5 -16.32 13.12 3.57
N SER A 6 -16.71 12.00 2.97
CA SER A 6 -18.08 11.80 2.46
C SER A 6 -19.11 11.86 3.61
N PHE A 7 -18.91 11.11 4.71
CA PHE A 7 -19.88 11.08 5.82
C PHE A 7 -19.98 12.38 6.61
N CYS A 8 -18.89 13.13 6.75
CA CYS A 8 -18.86 14.36 7.56
C CYS A 8 -19.15 15.63 6.77
N LEU A 9 -18.78 15.71 5.48
CA LEU A 9 -18.96 16.94 4.68
C LEU A 9 -20.28 16.99 3.90
N ILE A 10 -20.85 15.83 3.52
CA ILE A 10 -22.15 15.76 2.82
C ILE A 10 -23.28 16.46 3.60
N PRO A 11 -23.50 16.21 4.90
CA PRO A 11 -24.59 16.85 5.63
C PRO A 11 -24.35 18.34 5.92
N VAL A 12 -23.10 18.82 5.86
CA VAL A 12 -22.74 20.21 6.18
C VAL A 12 -22.88 21.14 4.96
N PHE A 13 -22.69 20.62 3.73
CA PHE A 13 -22.70 21.42 2.51
C PHE A 13 -23.94 21.23 1.61
N SER A 14 -24.79 20.23 1.84
CA SER A 14 -26.03 20.04 1.08
C SER A 14 -27.15 20.91 1.64
N LYS A 15 -27.66 21.86 0.84
CA LYS A 15 -28.88 22.64 1.14
C LYS A 15 -30.17 21.86 0.94
N ASP A 16 -30.11 20.76 0.19
CA ASP A 16 -31.23 19.87 -0.09
C ASP A 16 -31.19 18.65 0.86
N GLU A 17 -32.35 18.03 1.14
CA GLU A 17 -32.50 16.78 1.92
C GLU A 17 -31.87 15.55 1.21
N GLU A 18 -30.62 15.67 0.76
CA GLU A 18 -29.85 14.58 0.18
C GLU A 18 -29.31 13.68 1.28
N LEU A 19 -29.87 12.47 1.35
CA LEU A 19 -29.31 11.37 2.14
C LEU A 19 -27.93 10.98 1.60
N VAL A 20 -27.01 10.60 2.51
CA VAL A 20 -25.67 10.11 2.17
C VAL A 20 -25.76 8.89 1.25
N TYR A 21 -26.75 8.02 1.51
CA TYR A 21 -27.15 6.96 0.61
C TYR A 21 -28.55 7.25 0.08
N GLN A 22 -28.64 7.51 -1.23
CA GLN A 22 -29.92 7.71 -1.93
C GLN A 22 -30.74 6.41 -1.83
N SER A 23 -31.64 6.40 -0.85
CA SER A 23 -32.50 5.27 -0.50
C SER A 23 -33.93 5.76 -0.42
N TYR A 24 -34.87 4.86 -0.75
CA TYR A 24 -36.28 5.19 -0.66
C TYR A 24 -36.66 5.51 0.80
N ARG A 25 -37.16 6.72 1.03
CA ARG A 25 -37.63 7.17 2.35
C ARG A 25 -39.10 6.82 2.51
N PRO A 26 -39.48 5.97 3.48
CA PRO A 26 -40.88 5.75 3.77
C PRO A 26 -41.53 7.00 4.40
N PRO A 27 -42.81 7.30 4.10
CA PRO A 27 -43.45 8.57 4.48
C PRO A 27 -43.59 8.78 6.00
N TRP A 28 -43.51 7.73 6.80
CA TRP A 28 -43.64 7.77 8.27
C TRP A 28 -42.31 8.03 9.00
N LEU A 29 -41.16 8.01 8.31
CA LEU A 29 -39.85 8.18 8.94
C LEU A 29 -39.33 9.62 8.76
N PRO A 30 -39.01 10.37 9.84
CA PRO A 30 -38.46 11.72 9.72
C PRO A 30 -37.03 11.70 9.17
N TYR A 31 -36.72 12.63 8.27
CA TYR A 31 -35.41 12.81 7.62
C TYR A 31 -34.20 12.82 8.59
N PRO A 32 -34.19 13.60 9.69
CA PRO A 32 -33.01 13.67 10.57
C PRO A 32 -32.69 12.34 11.26
N ILE A 33 -33.68 11.50 11.54
CA ILE A 33 -33.45 10.19 12.16
C ILE A 33 -32.76 9.23 11.17
N LEU A 34 -33.24 9.21 9.91
CA LEU A 34 -32.63 8.39 8.87
C LEU A 34 -31.20 8.85 8.55
N LEU A 35 -30.98 10.16 8.48
CA LEU A 35 -29.65 10.74 8.27
C LEU A 35 -28.70 10.38 9.42
N PHE A 36 -29.15 10.52 10.67
CA PHE A 36 -28.36 10.17 11.85
C PHE A 36 -27.99 8.68 11.87
N GLN A 37 -28.95 7.81 11.53
CA GLN A 37 -28.71 6.38 11.40
C GLN A 37 -27.67 6.06 10.31
N GLN A 38 -27.78 6.68 9.13
CA GLN A 38 -26.82 6.46 8.04
C GLN A 38 -25.40 6.96 8.40
N ILE A 39 -25.29 8.11 9.07
CA ILE A 39 -24.00 8.66 9.51
C ILE A 39 -23.37 7.75 10.59
N ILE A 40 -24.14 7.29 11.57
CA ILE A 40 -23.62 6.39 12.61
C ILE A 40 -23.17 5.07 12.02
N VAL A 41 -24.00 4.42 11.21
CA VAL A 41 -23.66 3.11 10.63
C VAL A 41 -22.47 3.25 9.68
N GLY A 42 -22.46 4.27 8.82
CA GLY A 42 -21.35 4.53 7.90
C GLY A 42 -20.04 4.87 8.61
N SER A 43 -20.08 5.72 9.64
CA SER A 43 -18.90 6.04 10.45
C SER A 43 -18.39 4.82 11.23
N LEU A 44 -19.29 4.02 11.82
CA LEU A 44 -18.91 2.81 12.55
C LEU A 44 -18.26 1.77 11.65
N CYS A 45 -18.82 1.51 10.45
CA CYS A 45 -18.22 0.56 9.51
C CYS A 45 -16.84 1.01 9.02
N THR A 46 -16.67 2.32 8.77
CA THR A 46 -15.42 2.84 8.22
C THR A 46 -14.31 2.94 9.27
N LEU A 47 -14.63 3.46 10.46
CA LEU A 47 -13.71 3.55 11.58
C LEU A 47 -13.42 2.19 12.22
N GLY A 48 -14.42 1.30 12.27
CA GLY A 48 -14.34 0.03 12.98
C GLY A 48 -13.82 -1.15 12.16
N ALA A 49 -13.97 -1.12 10.83
CA ALA A 49 -13.54 -2.24 9.97
C ALA A 49 -12.47 -1.83 8.95
N MET A 50 -12.73 -0.80 8.14
CA MET A 50 -11.86 -0.47 7.00
C MET A 50 -10.51 0.13 7.44
N LEU A 51 -10.54 1.21 8.24
CA LEU A 51 -9.31 1.86 8.69
C LEU A 51 -8.39 0.94 9.50
N PRO A 52 -8.89 0.12 10.46
CA PRO A 52 -8.02 -0.77 11.23
C PRO A 52 -7.27 -1.76 10.35
N VAL A 53 -7.89 -2.27 9.28
CA VAL A 53 -7.22 -3.18 8.33
C VAL A 53 -6.11 -2.46 7.57
N ASP A 54 -6.37 -1.24 7.09
CA ASP A 54 -5.35 -0.41 6.42
C ASP A 54 -4.17 -0.13 7.36
N PHE A 55 -4.45 0.28 8.60
CA PHE A 55 -3.44 0.57 9.62
C PHE A 55 -2.66 -0.67 10.05
N LEU A 56 -3.32 -1.82 10.13
CA LEU A 56 -2.68 -3.08 10.46
C LEU A 56 -1.71 -3.51 9.35
N PHE A 57 -2.12 -3.42 8.08
CA PHE A 57 -1.24 -3.68 6.94
C PHE A 57 -0.03 -2.73 6.96
N MET A 58 -0.28 -1.42 7.07
CA MET A 58 0.76 -0.40 7.13
C MET A 58 1.74 -0.65 8.29
N SER A 59 1.22 -1.01 9.46
CA SER A 59 2.02 -1.28 10.66
C SER A 59 2.91 -2.51 10.47
N ILE A 60 2.37 -3.62 9.95
CA ILE A 60 3.13 -4.84 9.69
C ILE A 60 4.23 -4.59 8.67
N VAL A 61 3.92 -3.91 7.55
CA VAL A 61 4.91 -3.57 6.52
C VAL A 61 5.98 -2.65 7.10
N THR A 62 5.60 -1.60 7.83
CA THR A 62 6.54 -0.66 8.45
C THR A 62 7.46 -1.35 9.46
N LEU A 63 6.93 -2.21 10.33
CA LEU A 63 7.73 -2.98 11.28
C LEU A 63 8.74 -3.86 10.55
N THR A 64 8.34 -4.49 9.45
CA THR A 64 9.24 -5.30 8.62
C THR A 64 10.34 -4.44 7.99
N THR A 65 9.99 -3.26 7.46
CA THR A 65 10.95 -2.30 6.90
C THR A 65 11.96 -1.87 7.96
N VAL A 66 11.53 -1.62 9.20
CA VAL A 66 12.41 -1.27 10.31
C VAL A 66 13.36 -2.43 10.64
N GLN A 67 12.90 -3.68 10.63
CA GLN A 67 13.76 -4.85 10.84
C GLN A 67 14.84 -4.96 9.75
N TYR A 68 14.49 -4.73 8.48
CA TYR A 68 15.47 -4.66 7.40
C TYR A 68 16.46 -3.50 7.58
N LYS A 69 16.00 -2.32 8.04
CA LYS A 69 16.89 -1.19 8.36
C LYS A 69 17.89 -1.53 9.46
N ILE A 70 17.43 -2.15 10.54
CA ILE A 70 18.31 -2.59 11.64
C ILE A 70 19.35 -3.57 11.10
N LEU A 71 18.91 -4.58 10.33
CA LEU A 71 19.81 -5.52 9.68
C LEU A 71 20.86 -4.82 8.81
N ASN A 72 20.44 -3.83 8.01
CA ASN A 72 21.34 -3.02 7.16
C ASN A 72 22.37 -2.22 7.96
N VAL A 73 21.99 -1.67 9.11
CA VAL A 73 22.90 -0.90 9.99
C VAL A 73 23.89 -1.83 10.66
N GLU A 74 23.43 -2.93 11.24
CA GLU A 74 24.28 -3.92 11.90
C GLU A 74 25.28 -4.54 10.92
N LEU A 75 24.84 -4.79 9.68
CA LEU A 75 25.69 -5.34 8.64
C LEU A 75 26.80 -4.36 8.24
N ARG A 76 26.51 -3.06 8.11
CA ARG A 76 27.52 -2.03 7.83
C ARG A 76 28.58 -1.98 8.93
N GLN A 77 28.16 -1.97 10.19
CA GLN A 77 29.08 -1.95 11.34
C GLN A 77 29.94 -3.21 11.43
N LEU A 78 29.50 -4.32 10.85
CA LEU A 78 30.21 -5.58 10.90
C LEU A 78 31.53 -5.56 10.11
N PHE A 79 31.57 -4.80 9.02
CA PHE A 79 32.69 -4.79 8.08
C PHE A 79 33.68 -3.63 8.30
N ASP A 80 33.40 -2.72 9.24
CA ASP A 80 34.20 -1.53 9.55
C ASP A 80 35.26 -1.77 10.66
N ILE A 81 35.59 -3.02 10.97
CA ILE A 81 36.38 -3.37 12.18
C ILE A 81 37.65 -4.16 11.84
N GLU A 82 38.79 -3.69 12.39
CA GLU A 82 40.15 -4.23 12.22
C GLU A 82 40.35 -5.74 12.50
N ASP A 83 41.27 -6.32 11.73
CA ASP A 83 41.49 -7.76 11.54
C ASP A 83 42.24 -8.44 12.71
N THR A 84 41.56 -8.75 13.81
CA THR A 84 42.12 -9.58 14.90
C THR A 84 41.64 -11.04 14.83
N ALA A 85 42.52 -12.02 15.09
CA ALA A 85 42.21 -13.46 14.99
C ALA A 85 41.02 -13.94 15.86
N GLN A 86 40.86 -13.43 17.09
CA GLN A 86 39.70 -13.70 17.94
C GLN A 86 38.39 -13.11 17.37
N ARG A 87 38.47 -12.00 16.61
CA ARG A 87 37.34 -11.36 15.95
C ARG A 87 36.87 -12.11 14.70
N LYS A 88 37.72 -12.92 14.07
CA LYS A 88 37.33 -13.77 12.93
C LYS A 88 36.27 -14.82 13.30
N GLN A 89 36.40 -15.43 14.47
CA GLN A 89 35.41 -16.41 14.95
C GLN A 89 34.09 -15.73 15.33
N LEU A 90 34.17 -14.54 15.93
CA LEU A 90 33.00 -13.70 16.24
C LEU A 90 32.30 -13.23 14.96
N LEU A 91 33.04 -12.81 13.94
CA LEU A 91 32.54 -12.39 12.63
C LEU A 91 31.76 -13.52 11.95
N LYS A 92 32.35 -14.73 11.93
CA LYS A 92 31.67 -15.92 11.36
C LYS A 92 30.37 -16.24 12.11
N LYS A 93 30.36 -16.12 13.44
CA LYS A 93 29.16 -16.33 14.25
C LYS A 93 28.08 -15.29 13.94
N LYS A 94 28.44 -14.00 13.92
CA LYS A 94 27.52 -12.91 13.60
C LYS A 94 26.97 -13.01 12.17
N ILE A 95 27.81 -13.35 11.18
CA ILE A 95 27.38 -13.67 9.81
C ILE A 95 26.30 -14.76 9.81
N GLY A 96 26.50 -15.84 10.57
CA GLY A 96 25.48 -16.89 10.69
C GLY A 96 24.17 -16.40 11.31
N GLU A 97 24.23 -15.48 12.27
CA GLU A 97 23.04 -14.84 12.86
C GLU A 97 22.33 -13.93 11.85
N TYR A 98 23.06 -13.14 11.05
CA TYR A 98 22.49 -12.30 9.99
C TYR A 98 21.80 -13.12 8.91
N VAL A 99 22.44 -14.19 8.45
CA VAL A 99 21.85 -15.09 7.46
C VAL A 99 20.53 -15.66 7.97
N ARG A 100 20.49 -16.08 9.23
CA ARG A 100 19.28 -16.61 9.86
C ARG A 100 18.21 -15.54 10.00
N HIS A 101 18.59 -14.31 10.38
CA HIS A 101 17.66 -13.20 10.51
C HIS A 101 17.08 -12.77 9.15
N HIS A 102 17.92 -12.65 8.11
CA HIS A 102 17.48 -12.37 6.75
C HIS A 102 16.55 -13.45 6.21
N ALA A 103 16.89 -14.73 6.40
CA ALA A 103 16.02 -15.84 6.00
C ALA A 103 14.67 -15.80 6.72
N TYR A 104 14.68 -15.48 8.01
CA TYR A 104 13.45 -15.28 8.78
C TYR A 104 12.61 -14.12 8.25
N LEU A 105 13.21 -12.96 7.97
CA LEU A 105 12.50 -11.80 7.42
C LEU A 105 11.96 -12.08 6.01
N TYR A 106 12.72 -12.81 5.19
CA TYR A 106 12.29 -13.23 3.87
C TYR A 106 11.03 -14.11 3.95
N ASP A 107 11.04 -15.13 4.82
CA ASP A 107 9.88 -15.98 5.08
C ASP A 107 8.72 -15.20 5.71
N TYR A 108 9.01 -14.20 6.55
CA TYR A 108 8.00 -13.33 7.15
C TYR A 108 7.27 -12.51 6.09
N VAL A 109 8.00 -11.88 5.16
CA VAL A 109 7.37 -11.16 4.03
C VAL A 109 6.56 -12.12 3.17
N LYS A 110 7.04 -13.34 2.92
CA LYS A 110 6.27 -14.35 2.19
C LYS A 110 4.95 -14.71 2.88
N ARG A 111 4.92 -14.79 4.22
CA ARG A 111 3.70 -15.02 5.00
C ARG A 111 2.74 -13.83 4.94
N ILE A 112 3.26 -12.61 5.04
CA ILE A 112 2.48 -11.38 4.83
C ILE A 112 1.84 -11.43 3.44
N ASN A 113 2.65 -11.67 2.41
CA ASN A 113 2.17 -11.74 1.04
C ASN A 113 1.07 -12.80 0.90
N ASN A 114 1.28 -14.05 1.32
CA ASN A 114 0.27 -15.10 1.22
C ASN A 114 -1.04 -14.78 1.95
N THR A 115 -0.98 -14.05 3.07
CA THR A 115 -2.15 -13.70 3.87
C THR A 115 -2.95 -12.55 3.24
N PHE A 116 -2.26 -11.50 2.78
CA PHE A 116 -2.90 -10.29 2.25
C PHE A 116 -3.13 -10.33 0.75
N SER A 117 -2.43 -11.19 0.00
CA SER A 117 -2.49 -11.27 -1.46
C SER A 117 -3.91 -11.37 -2.04
N PRO A 118 -4.79 -12.29 -1.58
CA PRO A 118 -6.16 -12.37 -2.11
C PRO A 118 -6.98 -11.11 -1.77
N SER A 119 -6.86 -10.62 -0.52
CA SER A 119 -7.55 -9.42 -0.06
C SER A 119 -7.13 -8.17 -0.83
N LEU A 120 -5.83 -8.03 -1.12
CA LEU A 120 -5.26 -6.93 -1.90
C LEU A 120 -5.76 -6.96 -3.34
N LEU A 121 -5.91 -8.14 -3.96
CA LEU A 121 -6.46 -8.24 -5.31
C LEU A 121 -7.92 -7.78 -5.36
N VAL A 122 -8.75 -8.27 -4.45
CA VAL A 122 -10.17 -7.86 -4.38
C VAL A 122 -10.27 -6.36 -4.13
N PHE A 123 -9.45 -5.84 -3.22
CA PHE A 123 -9.38 -4.41 -2.94
C PHE A 123 -8.98 -3.60 -4.18
N LEU A 124 -7.96 -4.01 -4.93
CA LEU A 124 -7.51 -3.34 -6.15
C LEU A 124 -8.64 -3.24 -7.19
N VAL A 125 -9.38 -4.34 -7.40
CA VAL A 125 -10.49 -4.37 -8.35
C VAL A 125 -11.63 -3.44 -7.91
N ILE A 126 -12.00 -3.49 -6.62
CA ILE A 126 -13.06 -2.62 -6.07
C ILE A 126 -12.67 -1.15 -6.21
N VAL A 127 -11.44 -0.80 -5.85
CA VAL A 127 -10.92 0.57 -5.94
C VAL A 127 -10.91 1.07 -7.38
N LEU A 128 -10.41 0.25 -8.31
CA LEU A 128 -10.40 0.57 -9.75
C LEU A 128 -11.81 0.85 -10.28
N LEU A 129 -12.77 -0.06 -10.05
CA LEU A 129 -14.14 0.11 -10.53
C LEU A 129 -14.83 1.32 -9.89
N SER A 130 -14.67 1.50 -8.58
CA SER A 130 -15.30 2.60 -7.83
C SER A 130 -14.79 3.95 -8.33
N MET A 131 -13.46 4.08 -8.52
CA MET A 131 -12.88 5.32 -9.01
C MET A 131 -13.21 5.59 -10.48
N CYS A 132 -13.25 4.56 -11.33
CA CYS A 132 -13.72 4.71 -12.72
C CYS A 132 -15.15 5.27 -12.77
N MET A 133 -16.05 4.74 -11.92
CA MET A 133 -17.45 5.22 -11.86
C MET A 133 -17.53 6.66 -11.36
N GLU A 134 -16.81 7.02 -10.30
CA GLU A 134 -16.80 8.38 -9.76
C GLU A 134 -16.17 9.40 -10.74
N MET A 135 -15.12 8.99 -11.46
CA MET A 135 -14.51 9.83 -12.48
C MET A 135 -15.42 10.02 -13.69
N TYR A 136 -16.14 8.98 -14.12
CA TYR A 136 -17.17 9.08 -15.16
C TYR A 136 -18.28 10.05 -14.74
N ARG A 137 -18.84 9.90 -13.53
CA ARG A 137 -19.85 10.81 -12.97
C ARG A 137 -19.39 12.26 -12.98
N THR A 138 -18.13 12.49 -12.62
CA THR A 138 -17.52 13.83 -12.64
C THR A 138 -17.39 14.37 -14.06
N SER A 139 -17.11 13.52 -15.04
CA SER A 139 -16.94 13.93 -16.44
C SER A 139 -18.25 14.25 -17.17
N THR A 140 -19.39 13.71 -16.74
CA THR A 140 -20.69 13.94 -17.41
C THR A 140 -21.41 15.20 -16.88
N GLN A 141 -21.00 15.71 -15.73
CA GLN A 141 -21.65 16.85 -15.06
C GLN A 141 -21.00 18.18 -15.49
N SER A 142 -21.82 19.15 -15.89
CA SER A 142 -21.36 20.49 -16.31
C SER A 142 -21.17 21.46 -15.14
N ASN A 143 -21.83 21.21 -14.00
CA ASN A 143 -21.78 22.07 -12.83
C ASN A 143 -20.61 21.72 -11.91
N LEU A 144 -19.63 22.62 -11.84
CA LEU A 144 -18.43 22.44 -11.00
C LEU A 144 -18.78 22.21 -9.52
N SER A 145 -19.82 22.87 -9.00
CA SER A 145 -20.28 22.69 -7.62
C SER A 145 -20.69 21.25 -7.28
N VAL A 146 -21.26 20.54 -8.24
CA VAL A 146 -21.68 19.14 -8.11
C VAL A 146 -20.48 18.19 -8.30
N CYS A 147 -19.49 18.60 -9.11
CA CYS A 147 -18.27 17.83 -9.38
C CYS A 147 -17.24 17.85 -8.22
N ILE A 148 -17.28 18.86 -7.34
CA ILE A 148 -16.32 18.97 -6.22
C ILE A 148 -16.38 17.73 -5.31
N ARG A 149 -17.59 17.22 -5.01
CA ARG A 149 -17.79 16.05 -4.13
C ARG A 149 -17.11 14.77 -4.65
N PRO A 150 -17.42 14.27 -5.87
CA PRO A 150 -16.78 13.06 -6.41
C PRO A 150 -15.28 13.26 -6.70
N LEU A 151 -14.86 14.48 -7.06
CA LEU A 151 -13.44 14.79 -7.27
C LEU A 151 -12.62 14.68 -5.97
N LEU A 152 -13.13 15.23 -4.87
CA LEU A 152 -12.51 15.10 -3.55
C LEU A 152 -12.46 13.64 -3.11
N TYR A 153 -13.57 12.90 -3.25
CA TYR A 153 -13.63 11.48 -2.91
C TYR A 153 -12.57 10.66 -3.66
N THR A 154 -12.48 10.87 -4.98
CA THR A 154 -11.52 10.18 -5.85
C THR A 154 -10.08 10.55 -5.49
N SER A 155 -9.80 11.84 -5.28
CA SER A 155 -8.46 12.32 -4.90
C SER A 155 -8.00 11.73 -3.56
N PHE A 156 -8.86 11.76 -2.53
CA PHE A 156 -8.53 11.16 -1.23
C PHE A 156 -8.39 9.63 -1.29
N GLY A 157 -9.22 8.96 -2.08
CA GLY A 157 -9.12 7.52 -2.29
C GLY A 157 -7.80 7.13 -2.95
N LEU A 158 -7.38 7.87 -3.97
CA LEU A 158 -6.11 7.66 -4.66
C LEU A 158 -4.94 7.93 -3.71
N PHE A 159 -4.98 9.03 -2.97
CA PHE A 159 -3.97 9.37 -1.98
C PHE A 159 -3.81 8.26 -0.93
N GLN A 160 -4.92 7.73 -0.41
CA GLN A 160 -4.92 6.60 0.52
C GLN A 160 -4.31 5.35 -0.11
N PHE A 161 -4.70 4.98 -1.33
CA PHE A 161 -4.15 3.82 -2.03
C PHE A 161 -2.63 3.95 -2.27
N PHE A 162 -2.18 5.09 -2.79
CA PHE A 162 -0.77 5.34 -3.08
C PHE A 162 0.09 5.34 -1.82
N ILE A 163 -0.35 6.00 -0.75
CA ILE A 163 0.44 6.12 0.46
C ILE A 163 0.37 4.83 1.28
N CYS A 164 -0.81 4.36 1.65
CA CYS A 164 -0.96 3.25 2.59
C CYS A 164 -0.46 1.93 2.02
N TYR A 165 -0.57 1.73 0.70
CA TYR A 165 -0.21 0.46 0.07
C TYR A 165 1.08 0.57 -0.75
N CYS A 166 1.10 1.43 -1.77
CA CYS A 166 2.22 1.46 -2.73
C CYS A 166 3.51 2.00 -2.10
N ALA A 167 3.44 3.11 -1.36
CA ALA A 167 4.63 3.76 -0.79
C ALA A 167 5.28 2.93 0.33
N TYR A 168 4.50 2.38 1.26
CA TYR A 168 5.04 1.51 2.32
C TYR A 168 5.62 0.21 1.76
N SER A 169 4.93 -0.41 0.80
CA SER A 169 5.44 -1.62 0.14
C SER A 169 6.73 -1.32 -0.62
N GLN A 170 6.80 -0.20 -1.35
CA GLN A 170 8.04 0.23 -2.01
C GLN A 170 9.18 0.49 -1.02
N ALA A 171 8.89 1.12 0.12
CA ALA A 171 9.90 1.38 1.15
C ALA A 171 10.47 0.07 1.71
N LEU A 172 9.63 -0.95 1.92
CA LEU A 172 10.08 -2.29 2.31
C LEU A 172 10.99 -2.91 1.24
N ILE A 173 10.54 -2.91 -0.02
CA ILE A 173 11.29 -3.48 -1.16
C ILE A 173 12.65 -2.78 -1.30
N ASN A 174 12.70 -1.46 -1.14
CA ASN A 174 13.93 -0.69 -1.21
C ASN A 174 14.91 -1.06 -0.09
N GLU A 175 14.45 -1.18 1.15
CA GLU A 175 15.31 -1.57 2.27
C GLU A 175 15.78 -3.01 2.18
N ALA A 176 14.93 -3.92 1.69
CA ALA A 176 15.31 -5.29 1.39
C ALA A 176 16.42 -5.35 0.34
N ASN A 177 16.26 -4.62 -0.77
CA ASN A 177 17.28 -4.54 -1.83
C ASN A 177 18.56 -3.85 -1.35
N ASN A 178 18.49 -2.90 -0.42
CA ASN A 178 19.69 -2.29 0.14
C ASN A 178 20.60 -3.30 0.87
N VAL A 179 20.08 -4.45 1.32
CA VAL A 179 20.89 -5.48 2.00
C VAL A 179 22.03 -5.95 1.11
N TYR A 180 21.75 -6.34 -0.13
CA TYR A 180 22.81 -6.82 -1.03
C TYR A 180 23.79 -5.69 -1.39
N MET A 181 23.30 -4.46 -1.59
CA MET A 181 24.15 -3.31 -1.90
C MET A 181 25.10 -2.96 -0.76
N ASN A 182 24.60 -3.00 0.49
CA ASN A 182 25.41 -2.71 1.67
C ASN A 182 26.50 -3.78 1.89
N ILE A 183 26.21 -5.04 1.56
CA ILE A 183 27.23 -6.10 1.57
C ILE A 183 28.20 -5.92 0.42
N TYR A 184 27.74 -5.56 -0.77
CA TYR A 184 28.62 -5.38 -1.91
C TYR A 184 29.63 -4.24 -1.69
N LEU A 185 29.16 -3.14 -1.10
CA LEU A 185 29.97 -1.97 -0.76
C LEU A 185 30.83 -2.15 0.49
N SER A 186 30.60 -3.19 1.29
CA SER A 186 31.52 -3.48 2.37
C SER A 186 32.81 -4.03 1.78
N GLU A 187 33.97 -3.64 2.31
CA GLU A 187 35.29 -4.07 1.81
C GLU A 187 35.59 -5.56 2.16
N TRP A 188 34.58 -6.44 2.08
CA TRP A 188 34.68 -7.87 2.37
C TRP A 188 35.71 -8.58 1.50
N GLN A 189 36.08 -8.00 0.36
CA GLN A 189 37.07 -8.48 -0.58
C GLN A 189 38.49 -8.49 0.02
N GLU A 190 38.80 -7.54 0.90
CA GLU A 190 40.09 -7.48 1.58
C GLU A 190 40.21 -8.55 2.68
N SER A 191 39.07 -9.04 3.17
CA SER A 191 39.02 -10.17 4.10
C SER A 191 39.05 -11.50 3.31
N ILE A 192 40.26 -12.01 3.07
CA ILE A 192 40.59 -13.18 2.23
C ILE A 192 39.89 -14.51 2.62
N ARG A 193 39.22 -14.61 3.78
CA ARG A 193 38.60 -15.87 4.26
C ARG A 193 37.07 -15.90 4.40
N PRO A 194 36.33 -14.81 4.71
CA PRO A 194 34.86 -14.83 4.65
C PRO A 194 34.26 -14.77 3.24
N ALA A 195 35.06 -14.70 2.17
CA ALA A 195 34.57 -14.56 0.78
C ALA A 195 33.41 -15.51 0.41
N LYS A 196 33.50 -16.80 0.76
CA LYS A 196 32.42 -17.77 0.47
C LYS A 196 31.13 -17.45 1.22
N SER A 197 31.23 -17.03 2.49
CA SER A 197 30.08 -16.63 3.29
C SER A 197 29.48 -15.32 2.79
N ALA A 198 30.32 -14.34 2.43
CA ALA A 198 29.89 -13.07 1.85
C ALA A 198 29.14 -13.27 0.53
N ILE A 199 29.69 -14.08 -0.39
CA ILE A 199 29.04 -14.45 -1.66
C ILE A 199 27.70 -15.15 -1.40
N MET A 200 27.62 -16.04 -0.41
CA MET A 200 26.37 -16.72 -0.06
C MET A 200 25.33 -15.73 0.47
N ILE A 201 25.71 -14.75 1.30
CA ILE A 201 24.80 -13.70 1.75
C ILE A 201 24.35 -12.83 0.58
N ILE A 202 25.26 -12.41 -0.30
CA ILE A 202 24.91 -11.63 -1.50
C ILE A 202 23.90 -12.41 -2.36
N ALA A 203 24.15 -13.68 -2.62
CA ALA A 203 23.24 -14.53 -3.41
C ALA A 203 21.85 -14.68 -2.74
N MET A 204 21.78 -14.75 -1.41
CA MET A 204 20.50 -14.78 -0.70
C MET A 204 19.81 -13.42 -0.68
N ALA A 205 20.55 -12.33 -0.53
CA ALA A 205 20.03 -10.96 -0.50
C ALA A 205 19.62 -10.45 -1.88
N GLN A 206 20.12 -11.06 -2.96
CA GLN A 206 19.66 -10.82 -4.34
C GLN A 206 18.27 -11.40 -4.61
N LYS A 207 17.73 -12.21 -3.70
CA LYS A 207 16.39 -12.76 -3.87
C LYS A 207 15.36 -11.64 -3.68
N GLU A 208 14.70 -11.30 -4.78
CA GLU A 208 13.74 -10.19 -4.80
C GLU A 208 12.63 -10.42 -3.77
N ILE A 209 12.38 -9.37 -2.99
CA ILE A 209 11.29 -9.30 -2.04
C ILE A 209 10.17 -8.52 -2.70
N GLU A 210 9.03 -9.17 -2.88
CA GLU A 210 7.89 -8.58 -3.55
C GLU A 210 6.61 -8.83 -2.73
N ILE A 211 5.74 -7.81 -2.70
CA ILE A 211 4.37 -7.93 -2.21
C ILE A 211 3.48 -7.97 -3.44
N THR A 212 2.69 -9.03 -3.60
CA THR A 212 1.90 -9.30 -4.82
C THR A 212 0.41 -9.42 -4.49
N ALA A 213 -0.44 -8.70 -5.20
CA ALA A 213 -1.89 -8.89 -5.20
C ALA A 213 -2.28 -10.08 -6.09
N GLY A 214 -2.85 -11.11 -5.48
CA GLY A 214 -3.26 -12.38 -6.09
C GLY A 214 -2.21 -13.13 -6.91
N GLY A 215 -0.92 -12.80 -6.76
CA GLY A 215 0.16 -13.33 -7.59
C GLY A 215 0.19 -12.78 -9.03
N ILE A 216 -0.61 -11.76 -9.34
CA ILE A 216 -0.75 -11.19 -10.69
C ILE A 216 -0.10 -9.81 -10.79
N ALA A 217 -0.25 -8.98 -9.75
CA ALA A 217 0.21 -7.60 -9.75
C ALA A 217 1.09 -7.30 -8.53
N ASN A 218 2.24 -6.67 -8.73
CA ASN A 218 3.11 -6.26 -7.62
C ASN A 218 2.57 -4.97 -7.01
N ILE A 219 2.54 -4.86 -5.68
CA ILE A 219 2.16 -3.64 -4.97
C ILE A 219 3.42 -2.79 -4.81
N ASP A 220 3.71 -2.02 -5.85
CA ASP A 220 4.80 -1.06 -5.90
C ASP A 220 4.32 0.27 -6.51
N LEU A 221 5.15 1.31 -6.45
CA LEU A 221 4.76 2.63 -6.99
C LEU A 221 4.53 2.57 -8.51
N LYS A 222 5.28 1.73 -9.21
CA LYS A 222 5.16 1.54 -10.66
C LYS A 222 3.78 0.98 -11.05
N THR A 223 3.34 -0.06 -10.36
CA THR A 223 2.03 -0.69 -10.59
C THR A 223 0.91 0.21 -10.10
N GLY A 224 1.11 0.97 -9.01
CA GLY A 224 0.17 2.01 -8.59
C GLY A 224 -0.07 3.06 -9.69
N LEU A 225 1.00 3.55 -10.33
CA LEU A 225 0.91 4.48 -11.47
C LEU A 225 0.27 3.82 -12.71
N ALA A 226 0.59 2.56 -12.99
CA ALA A 226 -0.06 1.81 -14.08
C ALA A 226 -1.56 1.62 -13.83
N THR A 227 -1.95 1.36 -12.59
CA THR A 227 -3.35 1.26 -12.13
C THR A 227 -4.07 2.58 -12.35
N LEU A 228 -3.46 3.71 -11.99
CA LEU A 228 -4.02 5.03 -12.26
C LEU A 228 -4.18 5.30 -13.78
N LYS A 229 -3.17 4.96 -14.59
CA LYS A 229 -3.21 5.14 -16.04
C LYS A 229 -4.34 4.30 -16.68
N THR A 230 -4.49 3.06 -16.25
CA THR A 230 -5.55 2.16 -16.75
C THR A 230 -6.93 2.68 -16.37
N MET A 231 -7.12 3.18 -15.14
CA MET A 231 -8.35 3.83 -14.69
C MET A 231 -8.71 5.04 -15.57
N ILE A 232 -7.75 5.92 -15.84
CA ILE A 232 -7.97 7.08 -16.71
C ILE A 232 -8.33 6.66 -18.14
N SER A 233 -7.61 5.68 -18.69
CA SER A 233 -7.87 5.14 -20.03
C SER A 233 -9.28 4.55 -20.14
N TYR A 234 -9.71 3.77 -19.14
CA TYR A 234 -11.05 3.19 -19.11
C TYR A 234 -12.14 4.27 -19.01
N CYS A 235 -11.94 5.28 -18.18
CA CYS A 235 -12.89 6.39 -18.08
C CYS A 235 -13.01 7.18 -19.40
N MET A 236 -11.88 7.43 -20.08
CA MET A 236 -11.90 8.09 -21.39
C MET A 236 -12.64 7.26 -22.44
N PHE A 237 -12.42 5.95 -22.44
CA PHE A 237 -13.14 5.02 -23.31
C PHE A 237 -14.66 5.03 -23.05
N LEU A 238 -15.08 4.90 -21.79
CA LEU A 238 -16.51 4.99 -21.40
C LEU A 238 -17.13 6.31 -21.84
N ARG A 239 -16.40 7.42 -21.71
CA ARG A 239 -16.86 8.73 -22.15
C ARG A 239 -17.04 8.78 -23.66
N THR A 240 -16.11 8.22 -24.43
CA THR A 240 -16.23 8.18 -25.91
C THR A 240 -17.42 7.34 -26.35
N ILE A 241 -17.65 6.17 -25.75
CA ILE A 241 -18.85 5.36 -26.06
C ILE A 241 -20.13 6.13 -25.75
N ALA A 242 -20.20 6.75 -24.57
CA ALA A 242 -21.37 7.54 -24.18
C ALA A 242 -21.61 8.73 -25.12
N GLN A 243 -20.57 9.30 -25.74
CA GLN A 243 -20.72 10.35 -26.74
C GLN A 243 -21.25 9.82 -28.09
N ILE A 244 -20.82 8.63 -28.51
CA ILE A 244 -21.28 7.98 -29.74
C ILE A 244 -22.77 7.60 -29.65
N ASP A 245 -23.23 7.08 -28.51
CA ASP A 245 -24.65 6.74 -28.32
C ASP A 245 -25.59 7.96 -28.32
N ASN A 246 -25.06 9.17 -28.10
CA ASN A 246 -25.84 10.42 -28.07
C ASN A 246 -25.85 11.17 -29.43
N THR A 247 -25.20 10.63 -30.47
CA THR A 247 -25.17 11.19 -31.84
C THR A 247 -25.92 10.32 -32.82
#